data_AF-A0A2V7SRD9-F1
#
_entry.id   AF-A0A2V7SRD9-F1
#
_cell.length_a   1.000
_cell.length_b   1.000
_cell.length_c   1.000
_cell.angle_alpha   90.00
_cell.angle_beta   90.00
_cell.angle_gamma   90.00
#
_symmetry.space_group_name_H-M   'P 1'
#
loop_
_entity.id
_entity.type
_entity.pdbx_description
1 polymer ?
#
loop_
_entity_poly.entity_id
_entity_poly.type
_entity_poly.pdbx_seq_one_letter_code
_entity_poly.pdbx_strand_id
1 'polypeptide(L)' 'MRKITLRAVHGADAAILDRARAMFGAAFTLADVLAAGRAMHPPLNVSEIVTQDEYTHDVVVPFGPTHYLSFDTS' A
#
# COMPACT_ATOMS: atom_id res chain seq x y z
N MET A 1 13.12 6.23 -11.19
CA MET A 1 12.16 6.09 -10.08
C MET A 1 12.28 4.68 -9.52
N ARG A 2 12.40 4.53 -8.19
CA ARG A 2 12.49 3.21 -7.54
C ARG A 2 11.06 2.66 -7.41
N LYS A 3 10.88 1.37 -7.73
CA LYS A 3 9.58 0.71 -7.66
C LYS A 3 9.23 0.41 -6.21
N ILE A 4 7.99 0.66 -5.78
CA ILE A 4 7.54 0.26 -4.46
C ILE A 4 7.64 -1.27 -4.36
N THR A 5 8.41 -1.76 -3.39
CA THR A 5 8.65 -3.19 -3.23
C THR A 5 7.63 -3.78 -2.26
N LEU A 6 6.73 -4.62 -2.78
CA LEU A 6 5.74 -5.35 -1.97
C LEU A 6 6.39 -6.57 -1.31
N ARG A 7 6.28 -6.65 0.02
CA ARG A 7 6.75 -7.77 0.85
C ARG A 7 5.72 -8.12 1.91
N ALA A 8 5.60 -9.40 2.24
CA ALA A 8 4.84 -9.83 3.41
C ALA A 8 5.72 -9.69 4.66
N VAL A 9 5.14 -9.12 5.72
CA VAL A 9 5.81 -8.99 7.02
C VAL A 9 5.18 -9.93 8.06
N HIS A 10 3.91 -10.31 7.89
CA HIS A 10 3.23 -11.27 8.75
C HIS A 10 2.02 -11.92 8.07
N GLY A 11 1.87 -13.24 8.18
CA GLY A 11 0.62 -13.97 7.92
C GLY A 11 0.00 -13.90 6.52
N ALA A 12 0.55 -13.11 5.59
CA ALA A 12 0.01 -12.98 4.25
C ALA A 12 0.33 -14.23 3.42
N ASP A 13 -0.72 -14.86 2.88
CA ASP A 13 -0.56 -15.91 1.89
C ASP A 13 -0.12 -15.33 0.53
N ALA A 14 0.31 -16.22 -0.38
CA ALA A 14 0.75 -15.83 -1.71
C ALA A 14 -0.36 -15.12 -2.51
N ALA A 15 -1.63 -15.49 -2.31
CA ALA A 15 -2.75 -14.93 -3.04
C ALA A 15 -2.98 -13.45 -2.70
N ILE A 16 -2.83 -13.07 -1.43
CA ILE A 16 -2.91 -11.66 -1.00
C ILE A 16 -1.77 -10.85 -1.60
N LEU A 17 -0.54 -11.39 -1.61
CA LEU A 17 0.60 -10.73 -2.23
C LEU A 17 0.42 -10.54 -3.74
N ASP A 18 -0.08 -11.54 -4.45
CA ASP A 18 -0.31 -11.46 -5.89
C ASP A 18 -1.40 -10.43 -6.22
N ARG A 19 -2.47 -10.38 -5.42
CA ARG A 19 -3.49 -9.33 -5.55
C ARG A 19 -2.91 -7.94 -5.30
N ALA A 20 -2.12 -7.77 -4.25
CA ALA A 20 -1.47 -6.48 -3.98
C ALA A 20 -0.51 -6.07 -5.11
N ARG A 21 0.23 -7.02 -5.70
CA ARG A 21 1.09 -6.78 -6.87
C ARG A 21 0.30 -6.40 -8.11
N ALA A 22 -0.83 -7.05 -8.36
CA ALA A 22 -1.69 -6.69 -9.49
C ALA A 22 -2.22 -5.26 -9.38
N MET A 23 -2.52 -4.80 -8.16
CA MET A 23 -3.14 -3.50 -7.91
C MET A 23 -2.13 -2.36 -7.81
N PHE A 24 -1.01 -2.58 -7.12
CA PHE A 24 -0.02 -1.53 -6.81
C PHE A 24 1.34 -1.76 -7.45
N GLY A 25 1.52 -2.85 -8.21
CA GLY A 25 2.78 -3.20 -8.84
C GLY A 25 3.25 -2.24 -9.94
N ALA A 26 2.48 -1.21 -10.28
CA ALA A 26 2.89 -0.11 -11.15
C ALA A 26 3.10 1.22 -10.41
N ALA A 27 2.89 1.27 -9.09
CA ALA A 27 3.07 2.46 -8.29
C ALA A 27 4.57 2.72 -8.01
N PHE A 28 4.99 3.97 -8.21
CA PHE A 28 6.36 4.43 -7.95
C PHE A 28 6.43 5.47 -6.83
N THR A 29 5.31 6.07 -6.47
CA THR A 29 5.17 7.09 -5.43
C THR A 29 3.97 6.81 -4.54
N LEU A 30 3.93 7.42 -3.34
CA LEU A 30 2.72 7.41 -2.51
C LEU A 30 1.53 8.05 -3.23
N ALA A 31 1.77 9.05 -4.07
CA ALA A 31 0.72 9.66 -4.87
C ALA A 31 0.07 8.66 -5.84
N ASP A 32 0.85 7.76 -6.46
CA ASP A 32 0.34 6.69 -7.33
C ASP A 32 -0.52 5.71 -6.55
N VAL A 33 -0.09 5.33 -5.33
CA VAL A 33 -0.85 4.45 -4.44
C VAL A 33 -2.20 5.10 -4.08
N LEU A 34 -2.17 6.37 -3.67
CA LEU A 34 -3.39 7.11 -3.31
C LEU A 34 -4.31 7.30 -4.51
N ALA A 35 -3.76 7.55 -5.70
CA ALA A 35 -4.53 7.65 -6.94
C ALA A 35 -5.19 6.31 -7.29
N ALA A 36 -4.44 5.21 -7.23
CA ALA A 36 -4.95 3.86 -7.47
C ALA A 36 -6.06 3.49 -6.48
N GLY A 37 -5.84 3.74 -5.18
CA GLY A 37 -6.83 3.47 -4.13
C GLY A 37 -8.13 4.26 -4.31
N ARG A 38 -8.04 5.54 -4.69
CA ARG A 38 -9.21 6.39 -4.98
C ARG A 38 -10.00 5.96 -6.22
N ALA A 39 -9.34 5.35 -7.20
CA ALA A 39 -9.99 4.88 -8.42
C ALA A 39 -10.79 3.57 -8.24
N MET A 40 -10.62 2.89 -7.10
CA MET A 40 -11.31 1.63 -6.81
C MET A 40 -12.79 1.81 -6.45
N HIS A 41 -13.56 0.75 -6.64
CA HIS A 41 -14.98 0.70 -6.30
C HIS A 41 -15.26 -0.56 -5.45
N PRO A 42 -15.50 -0.42 -4.13
CA PRO A 42 -15.46 0.83 -3.36
C PRO A 42 -14.03 1.42 -3.26
N PRO A 43 -13.88 2.74 -3.02
CA PRO A 43 -12.57 3.35 -2.83
C PRO A 43 -11.84 2.75 -1.64
N LEU A 44 -10.52 2.57 -1.77
CA LEU A 44 -9.67 2.25 -0.64
C LEU A 44 -9.41 3.52 0.17
N ASN A 45 -9.88 3.54 1.40
CA ASN A 45 -9.60 4.62 2.34
C ASN A 45 -8.28 4.38 3.06
N VAL A 46 -7.49 5.44 3.25
CA VAL A 46 -6.32 5.40 4.12
C VAL A 46 -6.82 5.18 5.55
N SER A 47 -6.29 4.13 6.19
CA SER A 47 -6.59 3.84 7.61
C SER A 47 -5.79 4.76 8.51
N GLU A 48 -4.51 4.94 8.19
CA GLU A 48 -3.56 5.68 9.00
C GLU A 48 -2.42 6.24 8.14
N ILE A 49 -1.89 7.40 8.54
CA ILE A 49 -0.61 7.91 8.04
C ILE A 49 0.32 7.95 9.24
N VAL A 50 1.34 7.09 9.25
CA VAL A 50 2.30 6.99 10.34
C VAL A 50 3.47 7.89 10.01
N THR A 51 3.62 8.98 10.76
CA THR A 51 4.77 9.88 10.65
C THR A 51 5.93 9.31 11.48
N GLN A 52 7.05 8.97 10.84
CA GLN A 52 8.24 8.46 11.52
C GLN A 52 9.23 9.59 11.85
N ASP A 53 9.47 10.50 10.90
CA ASP A 53 10.21 11.76 11.09
C ASP A 53 9.62 12.91 10.24
N GLU A 54 10.30 14.05 10.14
CA GLU A 54 9.85 15.23 9.37
C GLU A 54 9.67 14.94 7.87
N TYR A 55 10.33 13.90 7.33
CA TYR A 55 10.40 13.62 5.90
C TYR A 55 9.84 12.26 5.49
N THR A 56 9.54 11.37 6.43
CA THR A 56 9.11 9.98 6.19
C THR A 56 7.72 9.70 6.73
N HIS A 57 6.88 9.15 5.85
CA HIS A 57 5.49 8.85 6.12
C HIS A 57 5.13 7.49 5.54
N ASP A 58 4.59 6.62 6.38
CA ASP A 58 3.99 5.37 5.94
C ASP A 58 2.50 5.59 5.71
N VAL A 59 1.99 5.19 4.55
CA VAL A 59 0.56 5.17 4.26
C VAL A 59 0.03 3.77 4.47
N VAL A 60 -0.89 3.62 5.43
CA VAL A 60 -1.51 2.33 5.75
C VAL A 60 -2.90 2.28 5.15
N VAL A 61 -3.18 1.25 4.34
CA VAL A 61 -4.51 0.99 3.79
C VAL A 61 -4.99 -0.41 4.19
N PRO A 62 -6.29 -0.57 4.51
CA PRO A 62 -6.87 -1.89 4.73
C PRO A 62 -6.91 -2.65 3.41
N PHE A 63 -6.68 -3.97 3.42
CA PHE A 63 -6.64 -4.80 2.22
C PHE A 63 -7.35 -6.14 2.45
N GLY A 64 -8.69 -6.11 2.34
CA GLY A 64 -9.53 -7.22 2.75
C GLY A 64 -9.81 -7.20 4.26
N PRO A 65 -10.30 -8.31 4.84
CA PRO A 65 -10.86 -8.30 6.20
C PRO A 65 -9.81 -8.27 7.32
N THR A 66 -8.60 -8.78 7.08
CA THR A 66 -7.60 -9.02 8.13
C THR A 66 -6.20 -8.55 7.76
N HIS A 67 -6.02 -7.89 6.61
CA HIS A 67 -4.71 -7.48 6.13
C HIS A 67 -4.65 -5.96 5.97
N TYR A 68 -3.45 -5.44 6.13
CA TYR A 68 -3.11 -4.06 5.87
C TYR A 68 -1.90 -4.02 4.95
N LEU A 69 -1.86 -3.04 4.05
CA LEU A 69 -0.68 -2.71 3.27
C LEU A 69 -0.09 -1.43 3.84
N SER A 70 1.21 -1.44 4.13
CA SER A 70 1.98 -0.25 4.45
C SER A 70 2.83 0.14 3.24
N PHE A 71 2.75 1.41 2.85
CA PHE A 71 3.50 1.99 1.75
C PHE A 71 4.44 3.07 2.29
N ASP A 72 5.72 2.90 2.03
CA ASP A 72 6.79 3.84 2.37
C ASP A 72 7.55 4.22 1.09
N THR A 73 8.13 5.42 1.07
CA THR A 73 9.10 5.88 0.09
C THR A 73 10.47 6.03 0.73
N SER A 74 11.14 4.90 0.99
CA SER A 74 12.57 4.82 1.34
C SER A 74 13.51 4.87 0.14
#